data_AF-G7M4S7-F1
#
_entry.id   AF-G7M4S7-F1
#
_cell.length_a   1.000
_cell.length_b   1.000
_cell.length_c   1.000
_cell.angle_alpha   90.00
_cell.angle_beta   90.00
_cell.angle_gamma   90.00
#
_symmetry.space_group_name_H-M   'P 1'
#
loop_
_entity.id
_entity.type
_entity.pdbx_description
1 polymer ?
#
loop_
_entity_poly.entity_id
_entity_poly.type
_entity_poly.pdbx_seq_one_letter_code
_entity_poly.pdbx_strand_id
1 'polypeptide(L)'
;MTEFIRARSIEQKQRRMSEIIKTTNRLFHDHTYHDITLTTIAEALGWSRGNLYKYVTTKEEIFLELYLEKQNNYFSDIESAFSDKYDLTDEEFTNLWTSILDKHHDYLRYYGILATIIETNVTIDRLAEFKKTVLSGFNPIIQILTKHCHCISSDRATTLYWTLLFHACGLNNGCDVSPLVEEAMKLAGLPEFKNDFSQNFRNFMLMCLSHYRHNH
;
A
#
# COMPACT_ATOMS: atom_id res chain seq x y z
N MET A 1 -13.02 -1.71 38.67
CA MET A 1 -14.23 -1.81 37.82
C MET A 1 -14.22 -0.83 36.64
N THR A 2 -13.72 0.40 36.80
CA THR A 2 -13.59 1.43 35.75
C THR A 2 -12.64 1.06 34.61
N GLU A 3 -11.54 0.34 34.90
CA GLU A 3 -10.55 -0.08 33.90
C GLU A 3 -11.08 -1.15 32.93
N PHE A 4 -11.85 -2.11 33.45
CA PHE A 4 -12.51 -3.16 32.64
C PHE A 4 -13.58 -2.59 31.69
N ILE A 5 -14.33 -1.56 32.13
CA ILE A 5 -15.32 -0.86 31.30
C ILE A 5 -14.63 -0.03 30.21
N ARG A 6 -13.48 0.60 30.52
CA ARG A 6 -12.67 1.35 29.55
C ARG A 6 -12.06 0.44 28.49
N ALA A 7 -11.48 -0.70 28.88
CA ALA A 7 -10.91 -1.68 27.95
C ALA A 7 -11.98 -2.23 26.99
N ARG A 8 -13.16 -2.61 27.51
CA ARG A 8 -14.28 -3.10 26.68
C ARG A 8 -14.80 -2.04 25.70
N SER A 9 -14.84 -0.77 26.08
CA SER A 9 -15.23 0.34 25.21
C SER A 9 -14.22 0.59 24.08
N ILE A 10 -12.92 0.50 24.39
CA ILE A 10 -11.85 0.61 23.39
C ILE A 10 -11.94 -0.55 22.39
N GLU A 11 -12.07 -1.79 22.85
CA GLU A 11 -12.23 -2.95 21.96
C GLU A 11 -13.48 -2.83 21.08
N GLN A 12 -14.60 -2.37 21.63
CA GLN A 12 -15.81 -2.13 20.85
C GLN A 12 -15.58 -1.08 19.77
N LYS A 13 -14.91 0.03 20.10
CA LYS A 13 -14.57 1.08 19.12
C LYS A 13 -13.65 0.54 18.03
N GLN A 14 -12.65 -0.27 18.38
CA GLN A 14 -11.73 -0.89 17.42
C GLN A 14 -12.45 -1.88 16.49
N ARG A 15 -13.34 -2.73 17.03
CA ARG A 15 -14.15 -3.65 16.22
C ARG A 15 -15.02 -2.90 15.21
N ARG A 16 -15.64 -1.81 15.65
CA ARG A 16 -16.45 -0.94 14.77
C ARG A 16 -15.60 -0.26 13.70
N MET A 17 -14.40 0.21 14.06
CA MET A 17 -13.48 0.77 13.07
C MET A 17 -13.04 -0.28 12.03
N SER A 18 -12.72 -1.50 12.47
CA SER A 18 -12.39 -2.60 11.55
C SER A 18 -13.54 -2.94 10.60
N GLU A 19 -14.80 -2.89 11.07
CA GLU A 19 -15.99 -3.08 10.24
C GLU A 19 -16.14 -1.98 9.16
N ILE A 20 -15.89 -0.72 9.53
CA ILE A 20 -15.89 0.43 8.61
C ILE A 20 -14.81 0.27 7.54
N ILE A 21 -13.58 -0.06 7.95
CA ILE A 21 -12.42 -0.26 7.07
C ILE A 21 -12.71 -1.38 6.07
N LYS A 22 -13.13 -2.57 6.55
CA LYS A 22 -13.43 -3.72 5.69
C LYS A 22 -14.53 -3.42 4.68
N THR A 23 -15.58 -2.73 5.11
CA THR A 23 -16.69 -2.36 4.22
C THR A 23 -16.24 -1.36 3.16
N THR A 24 -15.43 -0.38 3.55
CA THR A 24 -14.88 0.62 2.63
C THR A 24 -13.90 0.00 1.63
N ASN A 25 -13.06 -0.95 2.07
CA ASN A 25 -12.17 -1.72 1.19
C ASN A 25 -12.96 -2.48 0.12
N ARG A 26 -14.06 -3.14 0.52
CA ARG A 26 -14.94 -3.86 -0.42
C ARG A 26 -15.57 -2.90 -1.42
N LEU A 27 -16.09 -1.76 -0.97
CA LEU A 27 -16.64 -0.75 -1.89
C LEU A 27 -15.59 -0.25 -2.88
N PHE A 28 -14.33 -0.09 -2.46
CA PHE A 28 -13.26 0.36 -3.35
C PHE A 28 -12.79 -0.70 -4.35
N HIS A 29 -13.08 -1.98 -4.10
CA HIS A 29 -12.88 -3.01 -5.11
C HIS A 29 -13.86 -2.84 -6.28
N ASP A 30 -15.11 -2.52 -5.98
CA ASP A 30 -16.21 -2.51 -6.95
C ASP A 30 -16.48 -1.12 -7.56
N HIS A 31 -15.98 -0.05 -6.95
CA HIS A 31 -16.29 1.33 -7.31
C HIS A 31 -15.06 2.21 -7.42
N THR A 32 -15.19 3.33 -8.14
CA THR A 32 -14.13 4.35 -8.15
C THR A 32 -14.06 5.06 -6.81
N TYR A 33 -12.91 5.68 -6.51
CA TYR A 33 -12.75 6.47 -5.29
C TYR A 33 -13.82 7.58 -5.15
N HIS A 34 -14.23 8.18 -6.27
CA HIS A 34 -15.17 9.29 -6.29
C HIS A 34 -16.60 8.85 -5.95
N ASP A 35 -16.99 7.63 -6.34
CA ASP A 35 -18.31 7.07 -6.06
C ASP A 35 -18.50 6.72 -4.57
N ILE A 36 -17.39 6.53 -3.85
CA ILE A 36 -17.41 6.22 -2.43
C ILE A 36 -17.59 7.49 -1.61
N THR A 37 -18.62 7.51 -0.77
CA THR A 37 -18.93 8.61 0.15
C THR A 37 -19.24 8.05 1.54
N LEU A 38 -19.23 8.90 2.56
CA LEU A 38 -19.67 8.47 3.90
C LEU A 38 -21.14 7.99 3.91
N THR A 39 -21.97 8.46 2.96
CA THR A 39 -23.34 7.96 2.80
C THR A 39 -23.33 6.52 2.29
N THR A 40 -22.61 6.24 1.21
CA THR A 40 -22.57 4.88 0.63
C THR A 40 -21.91 3.88 1.57
N ILE A 41 -20.91 4.32 2.35
CA ILE A 41 -20.30 3.50 3.42
C ILE A 41 -21.31 3.22 4.54
N ALA A 42 -22.05 4.23 5.02
CA ALA A 42 -23.06 4.04 6.06
C ALA A 42 -24.19 3.10 5.60
N GLU A 43 -24.66 3.24 4.36
CA GLU A 43 -25.66 2.36 3.75
C GLU A 43 -25.14 0.91 3.66
N ALA A 44 -23.91 0.70 3.19
CA ALA A 44 -23.29 -0.61 3.09
C ALA A 44 -23.09 -1.29 4.48
N LEU A 45 -22.96 -0.49 5.54
CA LEU A 45 -22.91 -0.96 6.94
C LEU A 45 -24.31 -1.18 7.55
N GLY A 46 -25.38 -0.72 6.91
CA GLY A 46 -26.72 -0.66 7.51
C GLY A 46 -26.82 0.34 8.67
N TRP A 47 -25.99 1.39 8.67
CA TRP A 47 -25.93 2.39 9.73
C TRP A 47 -26.55 3.72 9.28
N SER A 48 -26.99 4.53 10.24
CA SER A 48 -27.25 5.94 9.95
C SER A 48 -25.92 6.71 9.78
N ARG A 49 -25.93 7.76 8.96
CA ARG A 49 -24.76 8.65 8.82
C ARG A 49 -24.28 9.20 10.16
N GLY A 50 -25.20 9.60 11.04
CA GLY A 50 -24.88 10.08 12.39
C GLY A 50 -24.16 9.03 13.25
N ASN A 51 -24.39 7.73 13.03
CA ASN A 51 -23.65 6.69 13.72
C ASN A 51 -22.22 6.55 13.19
N LEU A 52 -22.02 6.67 11.87
CA LEU A 52 -20.69 6.63 11.24
C LEU A 52 -19.83 7.83 11.68
N TYR A 53 -20.42 9.04 11.78
CA TYR A 53 -19.73 10.25 12.23
C TYR A 53 -19.17 10.19 13.66
N LYS A 54 -19.55 9.19 14.48
CA LYS A 54 -18.95 8.97 15.79
C LYS A 54 -17.53 8.38 15.72
N TYR A 55 -17.16 7.84 14.55
CA TYR A 55 -15.90 7.12 14.36
C TYR A 55 -14.96 7.85 13.42
N VAL A 56 -15.49 8.50 12.38
CA VAL A 56 -14.72 9.18 11.34
C VAL A 56 -15.37 10.49 10.92
N THR A 57 -14.53 11.45 10.55
CA THR A 57 -14.96 12.78 10.10
C THR A 57 -15.06 12.84 8.59
N THR A 58 -14.11 12.22 7.90
CA THR A 58 -14.01 12.19 6.43
C THR A 58 -13.82 10.76 5.94
N LYS A 59 -14.07 10.50 4.65
CA LYS A 59 -13.79 9.17 4.09
C LYS A 59 -12.28 8.93 4.03
N GLU A 60 -11.52 10.00 3.83
CA GLU A 60 -10.06 10.01 3.73
C GLU A 60 -9.40 9.49 5.00
N GLU A 61 -9.95 9.79 6.19
CA GLU A 61 -9.50 9.17 7.43
C GLU A 61 -9.61 7.63 7.41
N ILE A 62 -10.66 7.08 6.79
CA ILE A 62 -10.79 5.62 6.59
C ILE A 62 -9.74 5.12 5.61
N PHE A 63 -9.50 5.87 4.53
CA PHE A 63 -8.50 5.52 3.52
C PHE A 63 -7.06 5.58 4.06
N LEU A 64 -6.76 6.46 5.03
CA LEU A 64 -5.48 6.44 5.75
C LEU A 64 -5.30 5.13 6.53
N GLU A 65 -6.33 4.67 7.24
CA GLU A 65 -6.27 3.40 7.97
C GLU A 65 -6.15 2.19 7.02
N LEU A 66 -6.86 2.22 5.89
CA LEU A 66 -6.72 1.22 4.84
C LEU A 66 -5.29 1.16 4.30
N TYR A 67 -4.69 2.32 3.99
CA TYR A 67 -3.31 2.38 3.55
C TYR A 67 -2.36 1.76 4.58
N LEU A 68 -2.53 2.07 5.88
CA LEU A 68 -1.71 1.49 6.94
C LEU A 68 -1.88 -0.03 7.01
N GLU A 69 -3.10 -0.55 6.93
CA GLU A 69 -3.37 -1.99 6.91
C GLU A 69 -2.64 -2.67 5.73
N LYS A 70 -2.74 -2.11 4.52
CA LYS A 70 -2.08 -2.66 3.32
C LYS A 70 -0.56 -2.59 3.41
N GLN A 71 -0.02 -1.47 3.88
CA GLN A 71 1.42 -1.34 4.09
C GLN A 71 1.94 -2.37 5.10
N ASN A 72 1.25 -2.52 6.22
CA ASN A 72 1.66 -3.45 7.27
C ASN A 72 1.61 -4.90 6.79
N ASN A 73 0.59 -5.29 6.03
CA ASN A 73 0.51 -6.64 5.47
C ASN A 73 1.67 -6.90 4.50
N TYR A 74 1.94 -5.96 3.58
CA TYR A 74 3.06 -6.07 2.64
C TYR A 74 4.41 -6.16 3.37
N PHE A 75 4.64 -5.31 4.37
CA PHE A 75 5.91 -5.30 5.10
C PHE A 75 6.07 -6.55 5.96
N SER A 76 5.01 -7.01 6.62
CA SER A 76 5.03 -8.26 7.38
C SER A 76 5.37 -9.46 6.49
N ASP A 77 4.85 -9.52 5.26
CA ASP A 77 5.16 -10.60 4.33
C ASP A 77 6.62 -10.55 3.85
N ILE A 78 7.16 -9.35 3.60
CA ILE A 78 8.59 -9.16 3.31
C ILE A 78 9.43 -9.61 4.50
N GLU A 79 9.18 -9.09 5.69
CA GLU A 79 9.93 -9.43 6.90
C GLU A 79 9.93 -10.94 7.18
N SER A 80 8.76 -11.57 7.10
CA SER A 80 8.61 -13.01 7.31
C SER A 80 9.33 -13.84 6.24
N ALA A 81 9.35 -13.39 4.98
CA ALA A 81 10.01 -14.10 3.90
C ALA A 81 11.54 -14.01 3.95
N PHE A 82 12.08 -12.96 4.56
CA PHE A 82 13.52 -12.69 4.66
C PHE A 82 14.13 -12.98 6.04
N SER A 83 13.34 -13.29 7.08
CA SER A 83 13.81 -13.50 8.47
C SER A 83 14.97 -14.49 8.60
N ASP A 84 14.89 -15.60 7.85
CA ASP A 84 15.83 -16.73 7.95
C ASP A 84 16.60 -16.99 6.66
N LYS A 85 16.62 -16.00 5.76
CA LYS A 85 17.34 -16.10 4.49
C LYS A 85 18.62 -15.29 4.52
N TYR A 86 19.71 -15.94 4.15
CA TYR A 86 21.05 -15.39 4.12
C TYR A 86 21.68 -15.68 2.75
N ASP A 87 22.58 -14.81 2.32
CA ASP A 87 23.41 -15.00 1.11
C ASP A 87 22.64 -15.30 -0.18
N LEU A 88 21.41 -14.79 -0.29
CA LEU A 88 20.64 -14.86 -1.54
C LEU A 88 21.39 -14.14 -2.65
N THR A 89 21.41 -14.77 -3.83
CA THR A 89 21.81 -14.09 -5.06
C THR A 89 20.84 -12.95 -5.39
N ASP A 90 21.25 -11.98 -6.21
CA ASP A 90 20.37 -10.87 -6.62
C ASP A 90 19.12 -11.40 -7.34
N GLU A 91 19.26 -12.49 -8.11
CA GLU A 91 18.13 -13.14 -8.78
C GLU A 91 17.15 -13.74 -7.77
N GLU A 92 17.62 -14.51 -6.78
CA GLU A 92 16.76 -15.10 -5.75
C GLU A 92 16.08 -14.03 -4.89
N PHE A 93 16.84 -13.00 -4.48
CA PHE A 93 16.33 -11.87 -3.71
C PHE A 93 15.24 -11.13 -4.47
N THR A 94 15.51 -10.79 -5.73
CA THR A 94 14.56 -10.04 -6.56
C THR A 94 13.34 -10.88 -6.89
N ASN A 95 13.50 -12.17 -7.21
CA ASN A 95 12.39 -13.08 -7.45
C ASN A 95 11.47 -13.15 -6.23
N LEU A 96 12.05 -13.32 -5.04
CA LEU A 96 11.28 -13.40 -3.80
C LEU A 96 10.54 -12.09 -3.52
N TRP A 97 11.24 -10.95 -3.54
CA TRP A 97 10.65 -9.64 -3.29
C TRP A 97 9.51 -9.35 -4.28
N THR A 98 9.76 -9.58 -5.57
CA THR A 98 8.77 -9.34 -6.63
C THR A 98 7.55 -10.24 -6.46
N SER A 99 7.73 -11.52 -6.12
CA SER A 99 6.61 -12.45 -5.90
C SER A 99 5.74 -12.07 -4.70
N ILE A 100 6.30 -11.34 -3.73
CA ILE A 100 5.54 -10.79 -2.61
C ILE A 100 4.78 -9.56 -3.09
N LEU A 101 5.47 -8.59 -3.70
CA LEU A 101 4.84 -7.35 -4.17
C LEU A 101 3.70 -7.59 -5.18
N ASP A 102 3.84 -8.59 -6.05
CA ASP A 102 2.81 -9.02 -7.03
C ASP A 102 1.52 -9.53 -6.36
N LYS A 103 1.54 -9.85 -5.06
CA LYS A 103 0.33 -10.18 -4.28
C LYS A 103 -0.27 -8.96 -3.58
N HIS A 104 0.42 -7.83 -3.59
CA HIS A 104 0.09 -6.59 -2.89
C HIS A 104 -0.18 -5.43 -3.86
N HIS A 105 -0.81 -5.72 -5.01
CA HIS A 105 -1.28 -4.68 -5.96
C HIS A 105 -2.26 -3.69 -5.31
N ASP A 106 -3.02 -4.13 -4.30
CA ASP A 106 -3.91 -3.27 -3.54
C ASP A 106 -3.12 -2.19 -2.77
N TYR A 107 -2.01 -2.53 -2.11
CA TYR A 107 -1.10 -1.55 -1.50
C TYR A 107 -0.63 -0.50 -2.51
N LEU A 108 -0.17 -0.93 -3.70
CA LEU A 108 0.27 -0.02 -4.76
C LEU A 108 -0.87 0.89 -5.26
N ARG A 109 -2.08 0.35 -5.37
CA ARG A 109 -3.28 1.11 -5.72
C ARG A 109 -3.60 2.20 -4.69
N TYR A 110 -3.52 1.90 -3.39
CA TYR A 110 -3.70 2.91 -2.33
C TYR A 110 -2.57 3.94 -2.34
N TYR A 111 -1.32 3.50 -2.53
CA TYR A 111 -0.18 4.40 -2.63
C TYR A 111 -0.33 5.40 -3.78
N GLY A 112 -0.80 4.94 -4.95
CA GLY A 112 -0.96 5.76 -6.15
C GLY A 112 -1.89 6.97 -5.99
N ILE A 113 -2.82 6.93 -5.03
CA ILE A 113 -3.74 8.04 -4.70
C ILE A 113 -3.45 8.69 -3.34
N LEU A 114 -2.41 8.25 -2.63
CA LEU A 114 -2.15 8.67 -1.26
C LEU A 114 -1.92 10.17 -1.15
N ALA A 115 -0.89 10.68 -1.84
CA ALA A 115 -0.49 12.08 -1.74
C ALA A 115 -1.46 13.04 -2.44
N THR A 116 -2.16 12.59 -3.48
CA THR A 116 -3.00 13.43 -4.34
C THR A 116 -4.45 13.49 -3.90
N ILE A 117 -4.93 12.50 -3.14
CA ILE A 117 -6.33 12.35 -2.79
C ILE A 117 -6.52 12.06 -1.29
N ILE A 118 -5.86 11.02 -0.77
CA ILE A 118 -6.13 10.56 0.61
C ILE A 118 -5.60 11.58 1.63
N GLU A 119 -4.41 12.14 1.42
CA GLU A 119 -3.77 13.06 2.36
C GLU A 119 -4.32 14.50 2.30
N THR A 120 -5.18 14.81 1.32
CA THR A 120 -5.59 16.19 1.05
C THR A 120 -6.81 16.67 1.83
N ASN A 121 -7.56 15.77 2.47
CA ASN A 121 -8.80 16.10 3.18
C ASN A 121 -8.87 15.45 4.57
N VAL A 122 -7.85 15.73 5.38
CA VAL A 122 -7.70 15.30 6.77
C VAL A 122 -7.11 16.45 7.61
N THR A 123 -7.19 16.35 8.93
CA THR A 123 -6.57 17.34 9.83
C THR A 123 -5.04 17.17 9.85
N ILE A 124 -4.32 18.26 10.17
CA ILE A 124 -2.85 18.25 10.26
C ILE A 124 -2.37 17.24 11.32
N ASP A 125 -2.99 17.25 12.51
CA ASP A 125 -2.62 16.34 13.60
C ASP A 125 -2.78 14.88 13.19
N ARG A 126 -3.88 14.58 12.47
CA ARG A 126 -4.15 13.22 11.99
C ARG A 126 -3.16 12.80 10.91
N LEU A 127 -2.83 13.70 9.99
CA LEU A 127 -1.84 13.45 8.95
C LEU A 127 -0.44 13.25 9.55
N ALA A 128 -0.06 14.02 10.56
CA ALA A 128 1.22 13.89 11.25
C ALA A 128 1.34 12.54 11.97
N GLU A 129 0.30 12.10 12.67
CA GLU A 129 0.23 10.76 13.30
C GLU A 129 0.37 9.66 12.25
N PHE A 130 -0.37 9.77 11.14
CA PHE A 130 -0.30 8.85 10.02
C PHE A 130 1.12 8.76 9.45
N LYS A 131 1.74 9.89 9.09
CA LYS A 131 3.10 9.94 8.52
C LYS A 131 4.13 9.31 9.46
N LYS A 132 4.02 9.56 10.77
CA LYS A 132 4.91 8.95 11.76
C LYS A 132 4.80 7.42 11.74
N THR A 133 3.58 6.88 11.73
CA THR A 133 3.33 5.44 11.66
C THR A 133 3.86 4.86 10.35
N VAL A 134 3.52 5.48 9.21
CA VAL A 134 4.00 5.09 7.88
C VAL A 134 5.52 4.97 7.86
N LEU A 135 6.23 6.03 8.25
CA LEU A 135 7.69 6.09 8.20
C LEU A 135 8.37 5.09 9.14
N SER A 136 7.78 4.84 10.33
CA SER A 136 8.33 3.86 11.27
C SER A 136 8.33 2.42 10.73
N GLY A 137 7.35 2.10 9.88
CA GLY A 137 7.20 0.77 9.30
C GLY A 137 8.31 0.39 8.30
N PHE A 138 9.01 1.36 7.70
CA PHE A 138 10.05 1.04 6.71
C PHE A 138 11.33 0.51 7.34
N ASN A 139 11.57 0.70 8.64
CA ASN A 139 12.84 0.37 9.27
C ASN A 139 13.31 -1.08 9.00
N PRO A 140 12.48 -2.13 9.18
CA PRO A 140 12.89 -3.50 8.87
C PRO A 140 13.19 -3.70 7.38
N ILE A 141 12.40 -3.06 6.52
CA ILE A 141 12.54 -3.15 5.05
C ILE A 141 13.86 -2.52 4.59
N ILE A 142 14.21 -1.36 5.14
CA ILE A 142 15.50 -0.70 4.87
C ILE A 142 16.67 -1.55 5.37
N GLN A 143 16.53 -2.23 6.51
CA GLN A 143 17.56 -3.14 7.01
C GLN A 143 17.78 -4.36 6.08
N ILE A 144 16.70 -4.93 5.53
CA ILE A 144 16.80 -6.03 4.56
C ILE A 144 17.58 -5.60 3.32
N LEU A 145 17.24 -4.44 2.73
CA LEU A 145 17.94 -3.90 1.57
C LEU A 145 19.40 -3.54 1.88
N THR A 146 19.64 -2.94 3.05
CA THR A 146 20.98 -2.59 3.53
C THR A 146 21.86 -3.83 3.60
N LYS A 147 21.37 -4.90 4.24
CA LYS A 147 22.10 -6.15 4.41
C LYS A 147 22.39 -6.83 3.07
N HIS A 148 21.40 -6.90 2.18
CA HIS A 148 21.56 -7.52 0.87
C HIS A 148 22.57 -6.76 -0.01
N CYS A 149 22.54 -5.43 0.02
CA CYS A 149 23.48 -4.56 -0.72
C CYS A 149 24.81 -4.35 0.03
N HIS A 150 25.35 -5.38 0.69
CA HIS A 150 26.66 -5.35 1.37
C HIS A 150 26.84 -4.18 2.35
N CYS A 151 25.81 -3.88 3.14
CA CYS A 151 25.83 -2.86 4.20
C CYS A 151 26.09 -1.43 3.69
N ILE A 152 25.46 -1.03 2.58
CA ILE A 152 25.34 0.39 2.21
C ILE A 152 24.76 1.24 3.35
N SER A 153 24.91 2.57 3.28
CA SER A 153 24.29 3.45 4.27
C SER A 153 22.75 3.37 4.24
N SER A 154 22.12 3.62 5.38
CA SER A 154 20.65 3.65 5.52
C SER A 154 20.00 4.63 4.53
N ASP A 155 20.63 5.78 4.25
CA ASP A 155 20.14 6.77 3.29
C ASP A 155 20.13 6.23 1.85
N ARG A 156 21.17 5.48 1.48
CA ARG A 156 21.26 4.83 0.16
C ARG A 156 20.21 3.72 0.02
N ALA A 157 20.02 2.90 1.05
CA ALA A 157 18.97 1.87 1.07
C ALA A 157 17.56 2.48 1.04
N THR A 158 17.35 3.60 1.73
CA THR A 158 16.10 4.37 1.69
C THR A 158 15.83 4.91 0.28
N THR A 159 16.85 5.46 -0.36
CA THR A 159 16.75 5.94 -1.75
C THR A 159 16.41 4.80 -2.71
N LEU A 160 17.06 3.64 -2.56
CA LEU A 160 16.76 2.44 -3.34
C LEU A 160 15.30 2.00 -3.15
N TYR A 161 14.85 1.90 -1.89
CA TYR A 161 13.48 1.52 -1.60
C TYR A 161 12.45 2.44 -2.26
N TRP A 162 12.59 3.77 -2.13
CA TRP A 162 11.69 4.72 -2.77
C TRP A 162 11.72 4.61 -4.29
N THR A 163 12.91 4.42 -4.87
CA THR A 163 13.08 4.20 -6.31
C THR A 163 12.29 2.98 -6.78
N LEU A 164 12.39 1.87 -6.05
CA LEU A 164 11.63 0.65 -6.32
C LEU A 164 10.13 0.87 -6.16
N LEU A 165 9.68 1.49 -5.06
CA LEU A 165 8.26 1.72 -4.79
C LEU A 165 7.61 2.64 -5.84
N PHE A 166 8.25 3.74 -6.21
CA PHE A 166 7.74 4.65 -7.23
C PHE A 166 7.64 3.96 -8.59
N HIS A 167 8.64 3.16 -8.95
CA HIS A 167 8.60 2.37 -10.19
C HIS A 167 7.46 1.33 -10.16
N ALA A 168 7.32 0.60 -9.06
CA ALA A 168 6.22 -0.36 -8.88
C ALA A 168 4.85 0.30 -9.01
N CYS A 169 4.65 1.48 -8.43
CA CYS A 169 3.40 2.22 -8.57
C CYS A 169 3.10 2.61 -10.02
N GLY A 170 4.13 3.05 -10.76
CA GLY A 170 4.02 3.34 -12.19
C GLY A 170 3.64 2.11 -13.01
N LEU A 171 4.30 0.96 -12.76
CA LEU A 171 4.00 -0.30 -13.42
C LEU A 171 2.58 -0.80 -13.10
N ASN A 172 2.16 -0.71 -11.84
CA ASN A 172 0.86 -1.15 -11.37
C ASN A 172 -0.29 -0.44 -12.12
N ASN A 173 -0.16 0.88 -12.33
CA ASN A 173 -1.15 1.65 -13.08
C ASN A 173 -1.28 1.22 -14.54
N GLY A 174 -0.26 0.59 -15.11
CA GLY A 174 -0.28 0.02 -16.45
C GLY A 174 -0.85 -1.39 -16.53
N CYS A 175 -1.17 -2.04 -15.39
CA CYS A 175 -1.71 -3.40 -15.35
C CYS A 175 -3.24 -3.41 -15.45
N ASP A 176 -3.91 -2.47 -14.78
CA ASP A 176 -5.37 -2.34 -14.78
C ASP A 176 -5.83 -1.33 -15.84
N VAL A 177 -5.87 -1.77 -17.09
CA VAL A 177 -6.40 -0.96 -18.20
C VAL A 177 -7.92 -0.84 -18.04
N SER A 178 -8.45 0.38 -18.03
CA SER A 178 -9.90 0.56 -17.88
C SER A 178 -10.65 0.02 -19.09
N PRO A 179 -11.90 -0.49 -18.93
CA PRO A 179 -12.70 -0.97 -20.05
C PRO A 179 -12.86 0.05 -21.17
N LEU A 180 -12.91 1.34 -20.82
CA LEU A 180 -12.97 2.44 -21.78
C LEU A 180 -11.70 2.51 -22.65
N VAL A 181 -10.52 2.35 -22.05
CA VAL A 181 -9.25 2.35 -22.79
C VAL A 181 -9.14 1.10 -23.66
N GLU A 182 -9.54 -0.07 -23.15
CA GLU A 182 -9.57 -1.29 -23.95
C GLU A 182 -10.46 -1.15 -25.20
N GLU A 183 -11.66 -0.61 -25.03
CA GLU A 183 -12.59 -0.36 -26.14
C GLU A 183 -12.03 0.68 -27.12
N ALA A 184 -11.42 1.75 -26.62
CA ALA A 184 -10.79 2.77 -27.46
C ALA A 184 -9.62 2.22 -28.28
N MET A 185 -8.78 1.36 -27.69
CA MET A 185 -7.66 0.70 -28.39
C MET A 185 -8.16 -0.24 -29.49
N LYS A 186 -9.21 -1.02 -29.21
CA LYS A 186 -9.87 -1.89 -30.21
C LYS A 186 -10.45 -1.06 -31.36
N LEU A 187 -11.15 0.03 -31.06
CA LEU A 187 -11.72 0.93 -32.06
C LEU A 187 -10.63 1.59 -32.93
N ALA A 188 -9.48 1.93 -32.33
CA ALA A 188 -8.34 2.51 -33.03
C ALA A 188 -7.50 1.49 -33.82
N GLY A 189 -7.80 0.18 -33.72
CA GLY A 189 -7.01 -0.88 -34.37
C GLY A 189 -5.60 -1.04 -33.77
N LEU A 190 -5.40 -0.61 -32.53
CA LEU A 190 -4.12 -0.70 -31.84
C LEU A 190 -4.03 -2.00 -31.03
N PRO A 191 -2.83 -2.60 -30.88
CA PRO A 191 -2.66 -3.79 -30.08
C PRO A 191 -2.98 -3.52 -28.61
N GLU A 192 -3.50 -4.53 -27.91
CA GLU A 192 -3.64 -4.48 -26.46
C GLU A 192 -2.27 -4.26 -25.81
N PHE A 193 -2.20 -3.28 -24.91
CA PHE A 193 -1.05 -3.11 -24.05
C PHE A 193 -1.09 -4.17 -22.95
N LYS A 194 -0.09 -5.05 -22.91
CA LYS A 194 0.06 -6.07 -21.87
C LYS A 194 1.32 -5.78 -21.07
N ASN A 195 1.15 -5.41 -19.81
CA ASN A 195 2.25 -5.23 -18.87
C ASN A 195 2.38 -6.47 -17.98
N ASP A 196 3.52 -7.17 -18.06
CA ASP A 196 3.87 -8.20 -17.09
C ASP A 196 4.52 -7.52 -15.89
N PHE A 197 3.73 -7.24 -14.85
CA PHE A 197 4.20 -6.55 -13.66
C PHE A 197 5.44 -7.23 -13.07
N SER A 198 5.36 -8.53 -12.82
CA SER A 198 6.39 -9.26 -12.11
C SER A 198 7.70 -9.32 -12.93
N GLN A 199 7.61 -9.56 -14.24
CA GLN A 199 8.81 -9.55 -15.10
C GLN A 199 9.45 -8.16 -15.16
N ASN A 200 8.67 -7.10 -15.38
CA ASN A 200 9.20 -5.75 -15.51
C ASN A 200 9.80 -5.25 -14.20
N PHE A 201 9.10 -5.44 -13.07
CA PHE A 201 9.59 -5.03 -11.76
C PHE A 201 10.87 -5.79 -11.37
N ARG A 202 10.93 -7.11 -11.62
CA ARG A 202 12.13 -7.91 -11.36
C ARG A 202 13.33 -7.38 -12.17
N ASN A 203 13.15 -7.15 -13.47
CA ASN A 203 14.22 -6.65 -14.32
C ASN A 203 14.71 -5.27 -13.83
N PHE A 204 13.78 -4.38 -13.45
CA PHE A 204 14.13 -3.08 -12.90
C PHE A 204 14.93 -3.17 -11.61
N MET A 205 14.48 -4.01 -10.68
CA MET A 205 15.14 -4.19 -9.40
C MET A 205 16.54 -4.78 -9.56
N LEU A 206 16.76 -5.73 -10.47
CA LEU A 206 18.10 -6.23 -10.83
C LEU A 206 19.02 -5.13 -11.36
N MET A 207 18.50 -4.25 -12.24
CA MET A 207 19.26 -3.09 -12.73
C MET A 207 19.67 -2.16 -11.56
N CYS A 208 18.77 -1.90 -10.63
CA CYS A 208 19.07 -1.12 -9.43
C CYS A 208 20.14 -1.82 -8.56
N LEU A 209 19.97 -3.10 -8.22
CA LEU A 209 20.93 -3.84 -7.39
C LEU A 209 22.34 -3.84 -7.99
N SER A 210 22.45 -4.01 -9.32
CA SER A 210 23.72 -3.90 -10.04
C SER A 210 24.37 -2.53 -9.83
N HIS A 211 23.62 -1.43 -9.93
CA HIS A 211 24.15 -0.08 -9.68
C HIS A 211 24.72 0.08 -8.26
N TYR A 212 24.03 -0.45 -7.24
CA TYR A 212 24.48 -0.33 -5.86
C TYR A 212 25.70 -1.22 -5.54
N ARG A 213 25.86 -2.37 -6.22
CA ARG A 213 27.03 -3.25 -6.07
C ARG A 213 28.33 -2.68 -6.64
N HIS A 214 28.28 -1.89 -7.71
CA HIS A 214 29.49 -1.38 -8.39
C HIS A 214 29.99 -0.05 -7.82
N ASN A 215 29.20 0.64 -6.99
CA ASN A 215 29.52 1.97 -6.45
C ASN A 215 29.85 1.92 -4.95
N HIS A 216 30.67 0.93 -4.54
CA HIS A 216 31.28 0.84 -3.21
C HIS A 216 32.73 1.34 -3.24
#